data_AF-A0A972D4G7-F1
#
_entry.id   AF-A0A972D4G7-F1
#
_cell.length_a   1.000
_cell.length_b   1.000
_cell.length_c   1.000
_cell.angle_alpha   90.00
_cell.angle_beta   90.00
_cell.angle_gamma   90.00
#
_symmetry.space_group_name_H-M   'P 1'
#
loop_
_entity.id
_entity.type
_entity.pdbx_description
1 polymer ?
#
loop_
_entity_poly.entity_id
_entity_poly.type
_entity_poly.pdbx_seq_one_letter_code
_entity_poly.pdbx_strand_id
1 'polypeptide(L)'
;VRSFGDLVAEYITINEPKVYATNSYNFGIWPPGEKSFSKALTVMAHLAYCHLRAYELIHKIRREMGYHDTKVSFAHHLRPFDPANPKNWRHRISAKLLSCFFQDLITQAMFFGKFIWPLKAPGPVRPGEYIDFIGLNYYTRSTVSQFNDGVRAGAPKNDLGWEIYPEGLVRCAEKLYGLLQRPIYITENGTCDNQDTFRCRYLYDHLKVISEAALPIERYYHWCFCDNFEWIEGESARFGLIHVDYPTQRRTVKKAGTFLAAVIKEGGVSPELYDEYVKDEKYHY
;
A
#
# COMPACT_ATOMS: atom_id res chain seq x y z
N VAL A 1 4.11 -16.30 -16.34
CA VAL A 1 4.59 -15.56 -17.54
C VAL A 1 4.35 -16.35 -18.81
N ARG A 2 5.00 -17.50 -19.07
CA ARG A 2 4.82 -18.24 -20.34
C ARG A 2 3.34 -18.53 -20.71
N SER A 3 2.52 -18.90 -19.74
CA SER A 3 1.12 -19.28 -19.97
C SER A 3 0.12 -18.12 -20.16
N PHE A 4 0.47 -16.90 -19.72
CA PHE A 4 -0.45 -15.74 -19.70
C PHE A 4 0.19 -14.47 -20.23
N GLY A 5 1.40 -14.58 -20.80
CA GLY A 5 2.19 -13.43 -21.20
C GLY A 5 1.40 -12.62 -22.21
N ASP A 6 0.89 -13.29 -23.24
CA ASP A 6 0.02 -12.71 -24.27
C ASP A 6 -1.16 -11.86 -23.75
N LEU A 7 -1.67 -12.14 -22.55
CA LEU A 7 -2.77 -11.40 -21.92
C LEU A 7 -2.33 -10.35 -20.88
N VAL A 8 -1.11 -10.44 -20.34
CA VAL A 8 -0.68 -9.66 -19.17
C VAL A 8 0.61 -8.89 -19.45
N ALA A 9 0.50 -7.56 -19.64
CA ALA A 9 1.63 -6.66 -19.84
C ALA A 9 2.31 -6.22 -18.53
N GLU A 10 1.58 -6.21 -17.41
CA GLU A 10 2.02 -5.57 -16.19
C GLU A 10 1.98 -6.53 -15.00
N TYR A 11 3.05 -6.52 -14.21
CA TYR A 11 3.30 -7.53 -13.18
C TYR A 11 3.62 -6.87 -11.85
N ILE A 12 2.93 -7.31 -10.79
CA ILE A 12 3.32 -7.12 -9.41
C ILE A 12 3.91 -8.45 -8.94
N THR A 13 5.20 -8.49 -8.60
CA THR A 13 5.87 -9.74 -8.21
C THR A 13 5.49 -10.18 -6.80
N ILE A 14 5.40 -9.22 -5.87
CA ILE A 14 5.17 -9.44 -4.44
C ILE A 14 4.28 -8.30 -3.94
N ASN A 15 3.22 -8.63 -3.20
CA ASN A 15 2.44 -7.64 -2.45
C ASN A 15 3.04 -7.47 -1.06
N GLU A 16 3.13 -6.23 -0.57
CA GLU A 16 3.48 -5.87 0.80
C GLU A 16 4.56 -6.73 1.51
N PRO A 17 5.77 -6.85 0.93
CA PRO A 17 6.79 -7.79 1.41
C PRO A 17 7.15 -7.59 2.89
N LYS A 18 7.12 -6.33 3.36
CA LYS A 18 7.36 -6.01 4.76
C LYS A 18 6.20 -6.46 5.66
N VAL A 19 4.95 -6.26 5.27
CA VAL A 19 3.77 -6.58 6.09
C VAL A 19 3.78 -8.08 6.41
N TYR A 20 4.00 -8.92 5.39
CA TYR A 20 4.21 -10.36 5.56
C TYR A 20 5.34 -10.66 6.55
N ALA A 21 6.55 -10.15 6.31
CA ALA A 21 7.69 -10.47 7.17
C ALA A 21 7.48 -10.01 8.62
N THR A 22 6.90 -8.83 8.84
CA THR A 22 6.68 -8.30 10.20
C THR A 22 5.55 -9.01 10.93
N ASN A 23 4.39 -9.24 10.29
CA ASN A 23 3.28 -9.91 10.96
C ASN A 23 3.55 -11.39 11.21
N SER A 24 4.23 -12.07 10.29
CA SER A 24 4.52 -13.50 10.40
C SER A 24 5.69 -13.85 11.31
N TYR A 25 6.73 -13.00 11.36
CA TYR A 25 7.98 -13.31 12.07
C TYR A 25 8.41 -12.29 13.13
N ASN A 26 7.99 -11.03 13.07
CA ASN A 26 8.32 -10.07 14.13
C ASN A 26 7.27 -10.10 15.25
N PHE A 27 6.00 -9.97 14.86
CA PHE A 27 4.88 -10.00 15.80
C PHE A 27 4.36 -11.42 16.03
N GLY A 28 4.50 -12.32 15.06
CA GLY A 28 4.03 -13.70 15.13
C GLY A 28 2.50 -13.82 15.19
N ILE A 29 1.81 -12.87 14.56
CA ILE A 29 0.34 -12.79 14.53
C ILE A 29 -0.20 -13.55 13.31
N TRP A 30 0.54 -13.55 12.20
CA TRP A 30 0.19 -14.30 10.99
C TRP A 30 0.98 -15.62 10.91
N PRO A 31 0.49 -16.63 10.17
CA PRO A 31 1.27 -17.83 9.89
C PRO A 31 2.67 -17.47 9.35
N PRO A 32 3.75 -18.13 9.82
CA PRO A 32 3.77 -19.31 10.69
C PRO A 32 3.72 -19.02 12.21
N GLY A 33 3.50 -17.77 12.64
CA GLY A 33 3.32 -17.41 14.06
C GLY A 33 4.64 -17.30 14.84
N GLU A 34 5.74 -17.02 14.15
CA GLU A 34 7.06 -16.95 14.77
C GLU A 34 7.37 -15.56 15.33
N LYS A 35 8.18 -15.50 16.40
CA LYS A 35 8.63 -14.25 17.03
C LYS A 35 10.16 -14.17 17.00
N SER A 36 10.70 -13.91 15.81
CA SER A 36 12.12 -13.78 15.53
C SER A 36 12.40 -12.63 14.56
N PHE A 37 12.96 -11.54 15.08
CA PHE A 37 13.39 -10.39 14.29
C PHE A 37 14.47 -10.77 13.25
N SER A 38 15.39 -11.67 13.59
CA SER A 38 16.40 -12.15 12.63
C SER A 38 15.79 -12.93 11.47
N LYS A 39 14.77 -13.77 11.73
CA LYS A 39 14.01 -14.43 10.66
C LYS A 39 13.22 -13.43 9.83
N ALA A 40 12.62 -12.41 10.44
CA ALA A 40 11.94 -11.34 9.70
C ALA A 40 12.88 -10.65 8.70
N LEU A 41 14.11 -10.30 9.13
CA LEU A 41 15.15 -9.76 8.24
C LEU A 41 15.54 -10.73 7.13
N THR A 42 15.71 -12.01 7.44
CA THR A 42 16.02 -13.06 6.46
C THR A 42 14.91 -13.18 5.41
N VAL A 43 13.64 -13.20 5.83
CA VAL A 43 12.48 -13.28 4.93
C VAL A 43 12.40 -12.05 4.04
N MET A 44 12.53 -10.85 4.61
CA MET A 44 12.58 -9.61 3.83
C MET A 44 13.70 -9.64 2.77
N ALA A 45 14.89 -10.13 3.13
CA ALA A 45 15.99 -10.27 2.17
C ALA A 45 15.68 -11.25 1.04
N HIS A 46 15.04 -12.38 1.35
CA HIS A 46 14.65 -13.37 0.34
C HIS A 46 13.53 -12.85 -0.56
N LEU A 47 12.53 -12.17 -0.01
CA LEU A 47 11.47 -11.53 -0.80
C LEU A 47 12.05 -10.48 -1.76
N ALA A 48 12.95 -9.62 -1.27
CA ALA A 48 13.64 -8.66 -2.12
C ALA A 48 14.43 -9.37 -3.22
N TYR A 49 15.24 -10.39 -2.88
CA TYR A 49 15.99 -11.16 -3.86
C TYR A 49 15.10 -11.84 -4.91
N CYS A 50 14.00 -12.46 -4.48
CA CYS A 50 13.01 -13.07 -5.38
C CYS A 50 12.40 -12.05 -6.33
N HIS A 51 12.10 -10.84 -5.87
CA HIS A 51 11.64 -9.75 -6.74
C HIS A 51 12.67 -9.40 -7.82
N LEU A 52 13.96 -9.23 -7.46
CA LEU A 52 15.02 -8.94 -8.44
C LEU A 52 15.14 -10.03 -9.50
N ARG A 53 15.12 -11.31 -9.07
CA ARG A 53 15.17 -12.46 -10.00
C ARG A 53 13.92 -12.54 -10.86
N ALA A 54 12.75 -12.29 -10.30
CA ALA A 54 11.48 -12.30 -11.01
C ALA A 54 11.41 -11.18 -12.05
N TYR A 55 11.85 -9.97 -11.71
CA TYR A 55 11.95 -8.83 -12.63
C TYR A 55 12.73 -9.22 -13.89
N GLU A 56 13.97 -9.68 -13.73
CA GLU A 56 14.82 -10.09 -14.86
C GLU A 56 14.19 -11.22 -15.69
N LEU A 57 13.61 -12.23 -15.03
CA LEU A 57 13.00 -13.38 -15.69
C LEU A 57 11.71 -13.02 -16.45
N ILE A 58 10.84 -12.19 -15.88
CA ILE A 58 9.60 -11.76 -16.52
C ILE A 58 9.93 -11.00 -17.81
N HIS A 59 10.83 -10.02 -17.74
CA HIS A 59 11.26 -9.29 -18.92
C HIS A 59 11.91 -10.19 -19.97
N LYS A 60 12.80 -11.11 -19.56
CA LYS A 60 13.43 -12.06 -20.47
C LYS A 60 12.38 -12.90 -21.20
N ILE A 61 11.47 -13.53 -20.47
CA ILE A 61 10.46 -14.42 -21.03
C ILE A 61 9.51 -13.64 -21.96
N ARG A 62 9.05 -12.46 -21.57
CA ARG A 62 8.16 -11.65 -22.41
C ARG A 62 8.83 -11.18 -23.70
N ARG A 63 10.10 -10.79 -23.65
CA ARG A 63 10.89 -10.48 -24.86
C ARG A 63 11.08 -11.70 -25.76
N GLU A 64 11.36 -12.88 -25.20
CA GLU A 64 11.43 -14.14 -25.97
C GLU A 64 10.09 -14.49 -26.64
N MET A 65 8.97 -14.07 -26.03
CA MET A 65 7.63 -14.21 -26.60
C MET A 65 7.28 -13.11 -27.63
N GLY A 66 8.17 -12.15 -27.90
CA GLY A 66 7.95 -11.08 -28.89
C GLY A 66 7.26 -9.82 -28.35
N TYR A 67 7.15 -9.65 -27.03
CA TYR A 67 6.49 -8.50 -26.41
C TYR A 67 7.47 -7.51 -25.78
N HIS A 68 7.16 -6.22 -25.91
CA HIS A 68 8.04 -5.11 -25.53
C HIS A 68 7.40 -4.07 -24.59
N ASP A 69 6.13 -4.25 -24.26
CA ASP A 69 5.31 -3.41 -23.37
C ASP A 69 5.34 -3.86 -21.90
N THR A 70 6.25 -4.77 -21.56
CA THR A 70 6.31 -5.39 -20.24
C THR A 70 6.70 -4.39 -19.16
N LYS A 71 5.87 -4.26 -18.12
CA LYS A 71 6.20 -3.52 -16.90
C LYS A 71 6.16 -4.44 -15.68
N VAL A 72 7.15 -4.35 -14.82
CA VAL A 72 7.27 -5.15 -13.60
C VAL A 72 7.59 -4.25 -12.41
N SER A 73 6.89 -4.48 -11.31
CA SER A 73 7.18 -3.86 -10.03
C SER A 73 6.73 -4.76 -8.88
N PHE A 74 6.66 -4.20 -7.68
CA PHE A 74 6.06 -4.80 -6.50
C PHE A 74 5.10 -3.78 -5.86
N ALA A 75 4.13 -4.26 -5.08
CA ALA A 75 3.20 -3.38 -4.39
C ALA A 75 3.76 -3.08 -2.99
N HIS A 76 4.13 -1.83 -2.77
CA HIS A 76 4.90 -1.43 -1.60
C HIS A 76 4.02 -0.71 -0.59
N HIS A 77 3.76 -1.34 0.55
CA HIS A 77 3.08 -0.69 1.65
C HIS A 77 3.99 0.32 2.37
N LEU A 78 3.70 1.61 2.22
CA LEU A 78 4.35 2.68 2.99
C LEU A 78 3.36 3.40 3.88
N ARG A 79 3.91 3.98 4.95
CA ARG A 79 3.22 4.98 5.76
C ARG A 79 4.18 6.08 6.23
N PRO A 80 3.71 7.32 6.45
CA PRO A 80 4.47 8.31 7.16
C PRO A 80 4.72 7.86 8.60
N PHE A 81 5.91 8.12 9.12
CA PHE A 81 6.24 7.99 10.54
C PHE A 81 6.51 9.39 11.08
N ASP A 82 5.50 9.98 11.72
CA ASP A 82 5.61 11.33 12.27
C ASP A 82 5.87 11.28 13.76
N PRO A 83 6.71 12.18 14.31
CA PRO A 83 6.88 12.28 15.76
C PRO A 83 5.57 12.71 16.44
N ALA A 84 5.22 12.07 17.56
CA ALA A 84 4.06 12.48 18.37
C ALA A 84 4.19 13.93 18.85
N ASN A 85 5.41 14.33 19.23
CA ASN A 85 5.76 15.71 19.52
C ASN A 85 6.95 16.12 18.63
N PRO A 86 6.73 16.91 17.56
CA PRO A 86 7.80 17.38 16.67
C PRO A 86 8.90 18.20 17.37
N LYS A 87 8.58 18.86 18.50
CA LYS A 87 9.57 19.61 19.30
C LYS A 87 10.49 18.68 20.10
N ASN A 88 10.08 17.44 20.34
CA ASN A 88 10.90 16.46 21.06
C ASN A 88 11.87 15.75 20.10
N TRP A 89 13.18 16.01 20.28
CA TRP A 89 14.22 15.42 19.44
C TRP A 89 14.29 13.88 19.51
N ARG A 90 13.95 13.28 20.66
CA ARG A 90 13.91 11.81 20.79
C ARG A 90 12.83 11.22 19.90
N HIS A 91 11.66 11.85 19.85
CA HIS A 91 10.55 11.40 18.99
C HIS A 91 10.93 11.52 17.51
N ARG A 92 11.58 12.63 17.12
CA ARG A 92 12.08 12.82 15.74
C ARG A 92 13.06 11.72 15.32
N ILE A 93 14.02 11.40 16.19
CA ILE A 93 14.99 10.33 15.91
C ILE A 93 14.31 8.97 15.86
N SER A 94 13.45 8.63 16.83
CA SER A 94 12.70 7.37 16.81
C SER A 94 11.84 7.22 15.55
N ALA A 95 11.15 8.28 15.12
CA ALA A 95 10.35 8.27 13.89
C ALA A 95 11.21 8.00 12.64
N LYS A 96 12.37 8.66 12.54
CA LYS A 96 13.31 8.44 11.44
C LYS A 96 13.89 7.02 11.45
N LEU A 97 14.25 6.50 12.61
CA LEU A 97 14.76 5.13 12.76
C LEU A 97 13.70 4.10 12.38
N LEU A 98 12.47 4.25 12.88
CA LEU A 98 11.36 3.37 12.51
C LEU A 98 11.10 3.44 11.00
N SER A 99 11.03 4.63 10.39
CA SER A 99 10.89 4.74 8.93
C SER A 99 12.02 4.02 8.19
N CYS A 100 13.27 4.18 8.64
CA CYS A 100 14.42 3.52 8.03
C CYS A 100 14.28 1.99 8.06
N PHE A 101 14.06 1.43 9.26
CA PHE A 101 13.95 -0.02 9.46
C PHE A 101 12.68 -0.62 8.86
N PHE A 102 11.55 0.10 8.89
CA PHE A 102 10.29 -0.40 8.39
C PHE A 102 10.20 -0.34 6.87
N GLN A 103 10.71 0.71 6.20
CA GLN A 103 10.46 0.84 4.76
C GLN A 103 11.70 1.17 3.94
N ASP A 104 12.68 1.91 4.44
CA ASP A 104 13.75 2.41 3.56
C ASP A 104 14.74 1.31 3.15
N LEU A 105 15.11 0.42 4.06
CA LEU A 105 16.05 -0.66 3.74
C LEU A 105 15.50 -1.64 2.69
N ILE A 106 14.23 -2.05 2.82
CA ILE A 106 13.59 -2.91 1.82
C ILE A 106 13.34 -2.17 0.50
N THR A 107 13.05 -0.86 0.55
CA THR A 107 12.95 -0.03 -0.66
C THR A 107 14.26 -0.05 -1.43
N GLN A 108 15.40 0.16 -0.76
CA GLN A 108 16.73 0.14 -1.41
C GLN A 108 17.06 -1.24 -1.99
N ALA A 109 16.71 -2.32 -1.28
CA ALA A 109 16.92 -3.67 -1.76
C ALA A 109 16.07 -3.98 -3.00
N MET A 110 14.80 -3.58 -3.01
CA MET A 110 13.86 -3.92 -4.08
C MET A 110 13.95 -2.98 -5.28
N PHE A 111 14.14 -1.67 -5.09
CA PHE A 111 14.30 -0.72 -6.20
C PHE A 111 15.64 -0.93 -6.91
N PHE A 112 16.71 -1.15 -6.12
CA PHE A 112 18.06 -1.00 -6.64
C PHE A 112 18.97 -2.23 -6.50
N GLY A 113 18.49 -3.33 -5.91
CA GLY A 113 19.33 -4.46 -5.56
C GLY A 113 20.37 -4.12 -4.47
N LYS A 114 20.15 -3.05 -3.68
CA LYS A 114 21.10 -2.59 -2.65
C LYS A 114 20.70 -3.11 -1.28
N PHE A 115 21.33 -4.21 -0.86
CA PHE A 115 21.14 -4.79 0.47
C PHE A 115 22.01 -4.06 1.49
N ILE A 116 21.38 -3.18 2.26
CA ILE A 116 22.04 -2.37 3.29
C ILE A 116 21.87 -3.07 4.64
N TRP A 117 22.96 -3.15 5.41
CA TRP A 117 22.93 -3.76 6.75
C TRP A 117 21.80 -3.16 7.60
N PRO A 118 20.99 -3.99 8.31
CA PRO A 118 21.20 -5.43 8.56
C PRO A 118 20.62 -6.40 7.51
N LEU A 119 20.02 -5.92 6.42
CA LEU A 119 19.54 -6.78 5.33
C LEU A 119 20.74 -7.32 4.53
N LYS A 120 20.83 -8.65 4.41
CA LYS A 120 21.90 -9.34 3.69
C LYS A 120 21.32 -10.11 2.50
N ALA A 121 21.88 -9.90 1.30
CA ALA A 121 21.45 -10.64 0.13
C ALA A 121 21.68 -12.15 0.33
N PRO A 122 20.70 -13.01 -0.02
CA PRO A 122 20.85 -14.46 0.10
C PRO A 122 21.69 -15.07 -1.03
N GLY A 123 22.03 -14.29 -2.06
CA GLY A 123 22.83 -14.72 -3.21
C GLY A 123 23.43 -13.54 -3.98
N PRO A 124 24.09 -13.80 -5.12
CA PRO A 124 24.69 -12.77 -5.96
C PRO A 124 23.64 -11.78 -6.46
N VAL A 125 23.86 -10.49 -6.21
CA VAL A 125 22.99 -9.40 -6.67
C VAL A 125 23.84 -8.35 -7.35
N ARG A 126 23.37 -7.86 -8.49
CA ARG A 126 23.95 -6.70 -9.17
C ARG A 126 23.10 -5.46 -8.84
N PRO A 127 23.70 -4.33 -8.46
CA PRO A 127 22.95 -3.08 -8.37
C PRO A 127 22.40 -2.66 -9.74
N GLY A 128 21.16 -2.15 -9.75
CA GLY A 128 20.46 -1.78 -10.97
C GLY A 128 19.18 -1.01 -10.66
N GLU A 129 18.25 -0.99 -11.59
CA GLU A 129 16.87 -0.55 -11.38
C GLU A 129 15.97 -1.76 -11.65
N TYR A 130 15.13 -2.10 -10.69
CA TYR A 130 14.34 -3.33 -10.68
C TYR A 130 12.84 -3.07 -10.62
N ILE A 131 12.42 -1.86 -11.01
CA ILE A 131 11.03 -1.47 -11.15
C ILE A 131 10.84 -0.64 -12.42
N ASP A 132 9.70 -0.83 -13.09
CA ASP A 132 9.28 0.00 -14.22
C ASP A 132 8.24 1.06 -13.83
N PHE A 133 7.61 0.90 -12.67
CA PHE A 133 6.67 1.84 -12.04
C PHE A 133 6.74 1.71 -10.52
N ILE A 134 6.33 2.75 -9.80
CA ILE A 134 6.21 2.72 -8.34
C ILE A 134 4.82 2.15 -7.99
N GLY A 135 4.78 0.95 -7.42
CA GLY A 135 3.56 0.40 -6.81
C GLY A 135 3.47 0.81 -5.34
N LEU A 136 2.43 1.55 -4.97
CA LEU A 136 2.22 2.06 -3.60
C LEU A 136 0.89 1.55 -3.03
N ASN A 137 0.97 0.84 -1.91
CA ASN A 137 -0.17 0.59 -1.03
C ASN A 137 -0.14 1.62 0.10
N TYR A 138 -1.25 2.33 0.32
CA TYR A 138 -1.36 3.32 1.39
C TYR A 138 -2.69 3.22 2.12
N TYR A 139 -2.63 3.23 3.45
CA TYR A 139 -3.81 3.12 4.31
C TYR A 139 -3.85 4.15 5.44
N THR A 140 -2.72 4.44 6.08
CA THR A 140 -2.69 5.21 7.32
C THR A 140 -1.31 5.83 7.61
N ARG A 141 -1.22 6.60 8.69
CA ARG A 141 0.02 7.16 9.25
C ARG A 141 0.35 6.52 10.60
N SER A 142 1.65 6.44 10.88
CA SER A 142 2.20 6.15 12.21
C SER A 142 2.57 7.43 12.96
N THR A 143 2.10 7.55 14.20
CA THR A 143 2.52 8.57 15.17
C THR A 143 3.44 7.94 16.22
N VAL A 144 4.68 8.41 16.28
CA VAL A 144 5.76 7.76 17.03
C VAL A 144 6.08 8.48 18.33
N SER A 145 6.05 7.74 19.44
CA SER A 145 6.54 8.17 20.76
C SER A 145 7.40 7.08 21.38
N GLN A 146 8.67 7.37 21.73
CA GLN A 146 9.55 6.43 22.43
C GLN A 146 9.57 5.00 21.82
N PHE A 147 9.60 4.90 20.49
CA PHE A 147 9.53 3.66 19.68
C PHE A 147 8.18 2.93 19.62
N ASN A 148 7.14 3.44 20.27
CA ASN A 148 5.78 2.97 20.06
C ASN A 148 5.20 3.60 18.80
N ASP A 149 4.53 2.75 18.03
CA ASP A 149 3.69 3.13 16.91
C ASP A 149 2.24 3.30 17.39
N GLY A 150 1.54 4.29 16.87
CA GLY A 150 0.20 4.64 17.31
C GLY A 150 -0.48 5.64 16.41
N VAL A 151 -1.67 6.05 16.81
CA VAL A 151 -2.54 6.96 16.07
C VAL A 151 -2.36 8.39 16.58
N ARG A 152 -2.45 9.38 15.69
CA ARG A 152 -2.44 10.78 16.10
C ARG A 152 -3.63 11.08 17.02
N ALA A 153 -3.37 11.74 18.15
CA ALA A 153 -4.42 12.15 19.07
C ALA A 153 -5.42 13.10 18.38
N GLY A 154 -6.72 12.81 18.50
CA GLY A 154 -7.79 13.59 17.89
C GLY A 154 -7.88 13.49 16.36
N ALA A 155 -7.21 12.52 15.75
CA ALA A 155 -7.35 12.27 14.32
C ALA A 155 -8.52 11.31 14.03
N PRO A 156 -9.19 11.46 12.88
CA PRO A 156 -10.26 10.56 12.48
C PRO A 156 -9.74 9.14 12.27
N LYS A 157 -10.59 8.15 12.55
CA LYS A 157 -10.24 6.73 12.49
C LYS A 157 -11.29 5.91 11.74
N ASN A 158 -10.83 4.81 11.17
CA ASN A 158 -11.70 3.79 10.60
C ASN A 158 -12.14 2.74 11.65
N ASP A 159 -12.92 1.74 11.25
CA ASP A 159 -13.48 0.73 12.15
C ASP A 159 -12.42 -0.22 12.75
N LEU A 160 -11.19 -0.23 12.22
CA LEU A 160 -10.03 -0.93 12.78
C LEU A 160 -9.15 -0.02 13.66
N GLY A 161 -9.58 1.23 13.87
CA GLY A 161 -8.86 2.21 14.66
C GLY A 161 -7.68 2.86 13.92
N TRP A 162 -7.53 2.67 12.61
CA TRP A 162 -6.44 3.27 11.84
C TRP A 162 -6.74 4.73 11.52
N GLU A 163 -5.73 5.58 11.62
CA GLU A 163 -5.84 7.00 11.28
C GLU A 163 -6.22 7.19 9.82
N ILE A 164 -7.19 8.06 9.54
CA ILE A 164 -7.51 8.54 8.20
C ILE A 164 -6.69 9.81 7.95
N TYR A 165 -5.70 9.73 7.06
CA TYR A 165 -4.79 10.85 6.76
C TYR A 165 -4.46 10.89 5.26
N PRO A 166 -5.29 11.53 4.42
CA PRO A 166 -5.12 11.53 2.96
C PRO A 166 -3.75 12.03 2.48
N GLU A 167 -3.23 13.10 3.09
CA GLU A 167 -1.96 13.72 2.68
C GLU A 167 -0.76 12.78 2.86
N GLY A 168 -0.88 11.76 3.69
CA GLY A 168 0.16 10.74 3.85
C GLY A 168 0.41 9.94 2.58
N LEU A 169 -0.61 9.74 1.74
CA LEU A 169 -0.48 9.05 0.45
C LEU A 169 0.48 9.82 -0.46
N VAL A 170 0.23 11.12 -0.63
CA VAL A 170 1.07 12.00 -1.47
C VAL A 170 2.48 12.07 -0.91
N ARG A 171 2.66 12.23 0.40
CA ARG A 171 3.99 12.22 1.04
C ARG A 171 4.77 10.93 0.78
N CYS A 172 4.09 9.78 0.79
CA CYS A 172 4.71 8.49 0.47
C CYS A 172 5.08 8.39 -1.01
N ALA A 173 4.20 8.85 -1.90
CA ALA A 173 4.44 8.90 -3.34
C ALA A 173 5.63 9.82 -3.68
N GLU A 174 5.68 11.03 -3.11
CA GLU A 174 6.80 11.97 -3.25
C GLU A 174 8.12 11.35 -2.80
N LYS A 175 8.10 10.66 -1.64
CA LYS A 175 9.30 9.99 -1.11
C LYS A 175 9.85 8.95 -2.10
N LEU A 176 8.99 8.10 -2.65
CA LEU A 176 9.41 7.06 -3.59
C LEU A 176 9.83 7.65 -4.94
N TYR A 177 9.09 8.63 -5.45
CA TYR A 177 9.40 9.32 -6.70
C TYR A 177 10.73 10.06 -6.64
N GLY A 178 11.07 10.64 -5.49
CA GLY A 178 12.37 11.26 -5.24
C GLY A 178 13.54 10.29 -5.23
N LEU A 179 13.30 8.98 -5.04
CA LEU A 179 14.35 7.95 -5.13
C LEU A 179 14.58 7.48 -6.57
N LEU A 180 13.50 7.24 -7.31
CA LEU A 180 13.54 6.82 -8.70
C LEU A 180 12.31 7.34 -9.45
N GLN A 181 12.53 8.25 -10.40
CA GLN A 181 11.45 8.87 -11.16
C GLN A 181 10.82 7.88 -12.14
N ARG A 182 9.64 7.37 -11.79
CA ARG A 182 8.83 6.44 -12.58
C ARG A 182 7.34 6.78 -12.41
N PRO A 183 6.46 6.34 -13.33
CA PRO A 183 5.01 6.39 -13.11
C PRO A 183 4.61 5.80 -11.76
N ILE A 184 3.61 6.39 -11.11
CA ILE A 184 3.14 5.96 -9.79
C ILE A 184 1.76 5.33 -9.94
N TYR A 185 1.64 4.09 -9.47
CA TYR A 185 0.40 3.34 -9.40
C TYR A 185 0.06 3.16 -7.93
N ILE A 186 -1.06 3.74 -7.48
CA ILE A 186 -1.62 3.44 -6.16
C ILE A 186 -2.27 2.07 -6.24
N THR A 187 -1.51 1.02 -5.93
CA THR A 187 -1.90 -0.38 -6.10
C THR A 187 -2.94 -0.84 -5.09
N GLU A 188 -2.96 -0.22 -3.92
CA GLU A 188 -4.06 -0.36 -2.96
C GLU A 188 -4.26 0.92 -2.16
N ASN A 189 -5.52 1.34 -2.02
CA ASN A 189 -5.95 2.33 -1.04
C ASN A 189 -7.42 2.10 -0.70
N GLY A 190 -7.76 2.15 0.57
CA GLY A 190 -9.12 1.87 1.03
C GLY A 190 -9.28 1.92 2.54
N THR A 191 -10.50 1.66 3.02
CA THR A 191 -10.81 1.74 4.45
C THR A 191 -11.82 0.70 4.90
N CYS A 192 -11.61 0.20 6.11
CA CYS A 192 -12.62 -0.56 6.84
C CYS A 192 -13.72 0.41 7.30
N ASP A 193 -14.92 0.20 6.79
CA ASP A 193 -16.13 0.94 7.14
C ASP A 193 -17.28 -0.04 6.95
N ASN A 194 -17.60 -0.74 8.03
CA ASN A 194 -18.49 -1.88 8.03
C ASN A 194 -19.91 -1.52 7.62
N GLN A 195 -20.30 -0.25 7.83
CA GLN A 195 -21.64 0.26 7.55
C GLN A 195 -21.70 1.20 6.33
N ASP A 196 -20.58 1.41 5.64
CA ASP A 196 -20.48 2.34 4.49
C ASP A 196 -20.91 3.78 4.85
N THR A 197 -20.57 4.22 6.06
CA THR A 197 -20.97 5.51 6.64
C THR A 197 -20.08 6.69 6.27
N PHE A 198 -18.82 6.43 5.89
CA PHE A 198 -17.83 7.45 5.53
C PHE A 198 -16.91 7.05 4.37
N ARG A 199 -17.12 5.89 3.73
CA ARG A 199 -16.26 5.41 2.65
C ARG A 199 -16.26 6.33 1.43
N CYS A 200 -17.36 7.01 1.10
CA CYS A 200 -17.34 8.02 0.02
C CYS A 200 -16.45 9.20 0.42
N ARG A 201 -16.49 9.64 1.69
CA ARG A 201 -15.61 10.69 2.24
C ARG A 201 -14.16 10.30 2.13
N TYR A 202 -13.83 9.08 2.53
CA TYR A 202 -12.47 8.53 2.42
C TYR A 202 -11.96 8.56 0.97
N LEU A 203 -12.74 8.01 0.05
CA LEU A 203 -12.43 7.98 -1.38
C LEU A 203 -12.24 9.39 -1.94
N TYR A 204 -13.19 10.29 -1.68
CA TYR A 204 -13.16 11.67 -2.16
C TYR A 204 -11.89 12.38 -1.68
N ASP A 205 -11.57 12.30 -0.39
CA ASP A 205 -10.44 13.02 0.19
C ASP A 205 -9.10 12.51 -0.35
N HIS A 206 -8.93 11.20 -0.52
CA HIS A 206 -7.72 10.63 -1.09
C HIS A 206 -7.56 10.95 -2.58
N LEU A 207 -8.65 10.86 -3.35
CA LEU A 207 -8.62 11.19 -4.78
C LEU A 207 -8.39 12.68 -5.01
N LYS A 208 -8.91 13.56 -4.15
CA LYS A 208 -8.67 14.99 -4.21
C LYS A 208 -7.19 15.34 -3.99
N VAL A 209 -6.56 14.79 -2.95
CA VAL A 209 -5.12 15.06 -2.73
C VAL A 209 -4.24 14.46 -3.83
N ILE A 210 -4.67 13.34 -4.45
CA ILE A 210 -4.01 12.76 -5.62
C ILE A 210 -4.12 13.70 -6.83
N SER A 211 -5.31 14.24 -7.12
CA SER A 211 -5.52 15.11 -8.28
C SER A 211 -4.82 16.47 -8.16
N GLU A 212 -4.59 16.94 -6.93
CA GLU A 212 -3.85 18.17 -6.63
C GLU A 212 -2.33 17.96 -6.58
N ALA A 213 -1.85 16.71 -6.52
CA ALA A 213 -0.42 16.41 -6.43
C ALA A 213 0.30 16.62 -7.76
N ALA A 214 1.44 17.30 -7.73
CA ALA A 214 2.34 17.47 -8.87
C ALA A 214 3.22 16.22 -9.11
N LEU A 215 2.60 15.03 -9.19
CA LEU A 215 3.26 13.74 -9.38
C LEU A 215 2.65 12.98 -10.56
N PRO A 216 3.40 12.11 -11.25
CA PRO A 216 2.87 11.27 -12.32
C PRO A 216 2.10 10.06 -11.76
N ILE A 217 1.03 10.32 -11.00
CA ILE A 217 0.12 9.29 -10.51
C ILE A 217 -0.82 8.94 -11.65
N GLU A 218 -0.52 7.82 -12.32
CA GLU A 218 -1.28 7.39 -13.51
C GLU A 218 -2.49 6.53 -13.14
N ARG A 219 -2.47 5.90 -11.95
CA ARG A 219 -3.44 4.86 -11.60
C ARG A 219 -3.79 4.84 -10.12
N TYR A 220 -5.07 4.53 -9.88
CA TYR A 220 -5.62 4.29 -8.57
C TYR A 220 -6.43 2.99 -8.57
N TYR A 221 -6.07 2.07 -7.68
CA TYR A 221 -6.76 0.82 -7.45
C TYR A 221 -7.33 0.83 -6.03
N HIS A 222 -8.65 0.76 -5.93
CA HIS A 222 -9.32 0.72 -4.63
C HIS A 222 -9.22 -0.67 -3.99
N TRP A 223 -8.77 -0.71 -2.74
CA TRP A 223 -8.90 -1.90 -1.88
C TRP A 223 -10.21 -1.81 -1.10
N CYS A 224 -11.24 -2.57 -1.42
CA CYS A 224 -11.27 -3.67 -2.40
C CYS A 224 -12.58 -3.72 -3.18
N PHE A 225 -12.62 -4.53 -4.24
CA PHE A 225 -13.80 -4.66 -5.08
C PHE A 225 -15.02 -5.17 -4.29
N CYS A 226 -14.85 -6.22 -3.49
CA CYS A 226 -15.90 -6.80 -2.68
C CYS A 226 -15.39 -7.19 -1.29
N ASP A 227 -16.30 -7.21 -0.30
CA ASP A 227 -15.99 -7.72 1.03
C ASP A 227 -15.35 -9.12 0.92
N ASN A 228 -14.30 -9.35 1.70
CA ASN A 228 -13.48 -10.55 1.61
C ASN A 228 -13.04 -11.01 3.01
N PHE A 229 -12.11 -11.96 3.07
CA PHE A 229 -11.48 -12.42 4.31
C PHE A 229 -10.26 -11.52 4.61
N GLU A 230 -10.40 -10.62 5.58
CA GLU A 230 -9.39 -9.63 5.95
C GLU A 230 -8.40 -10.21 6.97
N TRP A 231 -7.54 -11.12 6.49
CA TRP A 231 -6.46 -11.71 7.27
C TRP A 231 -6.92 -12.24 8.66
N ILE A 232 -6.37 -11.71 9.75
CA ILE A 232 -6.73 -12.16 11.10
C ILE A 232 -8.08 -11.63 11.59
N GLU A 233 -8.59 -10.55 10.98
CA GLU A 233 -9.91 -9.99 11.28
C GLU A 233 -11.04 -10.84 10.68
N GLY A 234 -10.68 -11.76 9.78
CA GLY A 234 -11.60 -12.67 9.10
C GLY A 234 -12.68 -11.89 8.33
N GLU A 235 -13.94 -12.23 8.57
CA GLU A 235 -15.10 -11.65 7.88
C GLU A 235 -15.69 -10.42 8.59
N SER A 236 -15.06 -9.96 9.68
CA SER A 236 -15.57 -8.86 10.50
C SER A 236 -15.21 -7.47 9.98
N ALA A 237 -14.12 -7.36 9.20
CA ALA A 237 -13.65 -6.12 8.61
C ALA A 237 -14.05 -6.05 7.13
N ARG A 238 -14.79 -5.01 6.76
CA ARG A 238 -15.33 -4.83 5.41
C ARG A 238 -14.67 -3.64 4.74
N PHE A 239 -13.87 -3.93 3.71
CA PHE A 239 -13.24 -2.93 2.83
C PHE A 239 -13.95 -2.75 1.49
N GLY A 240 -14.84 -3.67 1.13
CA GLY A 240 -15.37 -3.77 -0.22
C GLY A 240 -16.28 -2.63 -0.64
N LEU A 241 -16.26 -2.27 -1.93
CA LEU A 241 -17.30 -1.45 -2.58
C LEU A 241 -18.59 -2.25 -2.81
N ILE A 242 -18.48 -3.56 -2.81
CA ILE A 242 -19.59 -4.51 -2.92
C ILE A 242 -19.69 -5.29 -1.62
N HIS A 243 -20.84 -5.19 -0.98
CA HIS A 243 -21.17 -6.04 0.14
C HIS A 243 -21.35 -7.49 -0.31
N VAL A 244 -20.77 -8.42 0.44
CA VAL A 244 -20.98 -9.87 0.27
C VAL A 244 -21.67 -10.42 1.51
N ASP A 245 -22.85 -11.00 1.30
CA ASP A 245 -23.49 -11.86 2.28
C ASP A 245 -22.80 -13.23 2.22
N TYR A 246 -21.97 -13.56 3.21
CA TYR A 246 -21.17 -14.78 3.18
C TYR A 246 -22.00 -16.08 3.12
N PRO A 247 -23.13 -16.22 3.85
CA PRO A 247 -23.95 -17.43 3.76
C PRO A 247 -24.58 -17.66 2.38
N THR A 248 -25.16 -16.63 1.77
CA THR A 248 -25.92 -16.76 0.50
C THR A 248 -25.10 -16.42 -0.73
N GLN A 249 -23.91 -15.84 -0.55
CA GLN A 249 -23.07 -15.32 -1.62
C GLN A 249 -23.76 -14.21 -2.43
N ARG A 250 -24.79 -13.56 -1.89
CA ARG A 250 -25.44 -12.41 -2.54
C ARG A 250 -24.50 -11.20 -2.52
N ARG A 251 -24.42 -10.49 -3.65
CA ARG A 251 -23.65 -9.25 -3.80
C ARG A 251 -24.58 -8.04 -3.89
N THR A 252 -24.24 -6.98 -3.16
CA THR A 252 -24.97 -5.71 -3.20
C THR A 252 -23.95 -4.57 -3.31
N VAL A 253 -24.08 -3.73 -4.33
CA VAL A 253 -23.22 -2.55 -4.51
C VAL A 253 -23.50 -1.56 -3.37
N LYS A 254 -22.47 -1.14 -2.64
CA LYS A 254 -22.59 -0.14 -1.58
C LYS A 254 -22.64 1.27 -2.18
N LYS A 255 -23.01 2.27 -1.39
CA LYS A 255 -23.06 3.68 -1.83
C LYS A 255 -21.70 4.12 -2.37
N ALA A 256 -20.61 3.73 -1.71
CA ALA A 256 -19.25 4.00 -2.16
C ALA A 256 -18.92 3.37 -3.53
N GLY A 257 -19.49 2.21 -3.86
CA GLY A 257 -19.32 1.58 -5.18
C GLY A 257 -19.97 2.40 -6.30
N THR A 258 -21.18 2.91 -6.05
CA THR A 258 -21.85 3.84 -6.97
C THR A 258 -21.10 5.16 -7.09
N PHE A 259 -20.61 5.70 -5.97
CA PHE A 259 -19.80 6.92 -5.95
C PHE A 259 -18.53 6.77 -6.81
N LEU A 260 -17.75 5.71 -6.63
CA LEU A 260 -16.53 5.51 -7.41
C LEU A 260 -16.83 5.33 -8.92
N ALA A 261 -17.94 4.68 -9.27
CA ALA A 261 -18.40 4.59 -10.65
C ALA A 261 -18.73 5.97 -11.25
N ALA A 262 -19.34 6.86 -10.48
CA ALA A 262 -19.63 8.24 -10.89
C ALA A 262 -18.34 9.06 -11.08
N VAL A 263 -17.38 8.96 -10.15
CA VAL A 263 -16.04 9.58 -10.27
C VAL A 263 -15.33 9.14 -11.55
N ILE A 264 -15.35 7.82 -11.85
CA ILE A 264 -14.73 7.29 -13.08
C ILE A 264 -15.41 7.87 -14.32
N LYS A 265 -16.74 7.98 -14.31
CA LYS A 265 -17.51 8.54 -15.42
C LYS A 265 -17.22 10.03 -15.67
N GLU A 266 -17.02 10.80 -14.61
CA GLU A 266 -16.67 12.23 -14.69
C GLU A 266 -15.18 12.48 -14.95
N GLY A 267 -14.34 11.46 -14.81
CA GLY A 267 -12.89 11.58 -14.96
C GLY A 267 -12.19 12.21 -13.76
N GLY A 268 -12.86 12.29 -12.60
CA GLY A 268 -12.31 12.90 -11.39
C GLY A 268 -13.36 13.19 -10.33
N VAL A 269 -12.91 13.67 -9.17
CA VAL A 269 -13.80 14.19 -8.11
C VAL A 269 -14.23 15.61 -8.45
N SER A 270 -15.49 15.95 -8.13
CA SER A 270 -16.10 17.24 -8.43
C SER A 270 -16.92 17.78 -7.24
N PRO A 271 -17.20 19.09 -7.17
CA PRO A 271 -18.12 19.66 -6.18
C PRO A 271 -19.53 19.03 -6.23
N GLU A 272 -20.01 18.69 -7.42
CA GLU A 272 -21.30 18.05 -7.62
C GLU A 272 -21.34 16.67 -6.97
N LEU A 273 -20.31 15.85 -7.21
CA LEU A 273 -20.18 14.54 -6.57
C LEU A 273 -19.98 14.67 -5.05
N TYR A 274 -19.27 15.70 -4.59
CA TYR A 274 -19.17 15.99 -3.15
C TYR A 274 -20.54 16.20 -2.52
N ASP A 275 -21.36 17.05 -3.14
CA ASP A 275 -22.68 17.41 -2.64
C ASP A 275 -23.69 16.26 -2.71
N GLU A 276 -23.57 15.35 -3.68
CA GLU A 276 -24.45 14.20 -3.83
C GLU A 276 -24.07 13.05 -2.87
N TYR A 277 -22.79 12.69 -2.83
CA TYR A 277 -22.36 11.47 -2.15
C TYR A 277 -21.78 11.72 -0.77
N VAL A 278 -21.24 12.90 -0.49
CA VAL A 278 -20.18 12.99 0.51
C VAL A 278 -20.35 14.05 1.60
N LYS A 279 -21.13 15.10 1.36
CA LYS A 279 -21.35 16.21 2.30
C LYS A 279 -21.90 15.76 3.67
N ASP A 280 -22.69 14.69 3.69
CA ASP A 280 -23.39 14.21 4.88
C ASP A 280 -22.60 13.13 5.63
N GLU A 281 -21.53 12.62 5.03
CA GLU A 281 -20.65 11.62 5.65
C GLU A 281 -19.67 12.28 6.62
N LYS A 282 -19.50 11.67 7.79
CA LYS A 282 -18.61 12.17 8.84
C LYS A 282 -17.68 11.07 9.30
N TYR A 283 -16.41 11.41 9.47
CA TYR A 283 -15.48 10.51 10.13
C TYR A 283 -15.77 10.38 11.62
N HIS A 284 -15.39 9.24 12.17
CA HIS A 284 -15.33 8.98 13.61
C HIS A 284 -13.98 9.45 14.16
N TYR A 285 -13.91 9.93 15.41
CA TYR A 285 -12.69 10.48 16.05
C TYR A 285 -12.32 9.72 17.34
#